data_AF-A0A2W2DLY3-F1
#
_entry.id   AF-A0A2W2DLY3-F1
#
_cell.length_a   1.000
_cell.length_b   1.000
_cell.length_c   1.000
_cell.angle_alpha   90.00
_cell.angle_beta   90.00
_cell.angle_gamma   90.00
#
_symmetry.space_group_name_H-M   'P 1'
#
loop_
_entity.id
_entity.type
_entity.pdbx_description
1 polymer ?
#
loop_
_entity_poly.entity_id
_entity_poly.type
_entity_poly.pdbx_seq_one_letter_code
_entity_poly.pdbx_strand_id
1 'polypeptide(L)'
;MTDIADWVREEQDLLWSDLNEAINRAIDGTWSQQAAGIARRIVEAARLVGPTEYGEVGWSLLAGGVYEAVLTAGGITPVLPDGQGWRRFDAVMAGSGGTRAALSRRYAGTVAAINTPREQNWINGGDE
;
A
#
# COMPACT_ATOMS: atom_id res chain seq x y z
N MET A 1 8.62 -23.68 15.71
CA MET A 1 7.40 -23.00 16.16
C MET A 1 7.55 -21.59 15.66
N THR A 2 6.92 -21.24 14.55
CA THR A 2 7.01 -19.89 13.96
C THR A 2 6.40 -18.91 14.96
N ASP A 3 7.09 -17.80 15.22
CA ASP A 3 6.57 -16.76 16.11
C ASP A 3 5.32 -16.13 15.48
N ILE A 4 4.35 -15.73 16.30
CA ILE A 4 3.14 -15.03 15.84
C ILE A 4 3.53 -13.77 15.08
N ALA A 5 4.59 -13.08 15.50
CA ALA A 5 5.10 -11.91 14.81
C ALA A 5 5.57 -12.21 13.38
N ASP A 6 6.24 -13.35 13.17
CA ASP A 6 6.72 -13.75 11.83
C ASP A 6 5.55 -14.10 10.91
N TRP A 7 4.54 -14.82 11.44
CA TRP A 7 3.32 -15.11 10.69
C TRP A 7 2.56 -13.84 10.28
N VAL A 8 2.46 -12.84 11.16
CA VAL A 8 1.81 -11.56 10.82
C VAL A 8 2.58 -10.80 9.74
N ARG A 9 3.92 -10.88 9.72
CA ARG A 9 4.73 -10.27 8.65
C ARG A 9 4.51 -10.95 7.31
N GLU A 10 4.51 -12.29 7.28
CA GLU A 10 4.18 -13.05 6.06
C GLU A 10 2.78 -12.68 5.54
N GLU A 11 1.82 -12.50 6.44
CA GLU A 11 0.47 -12.05 6.07
C GLU A 11 0.46 -10.62 5.49
N GLN A 12 1.29 -9.70 5.99
CA GLN A 12 1.39 -8.35 5.42
C GLN A 12 1.83 -8.37 3.95
N ASP A 13 2.78 -9.22 3.57
CA ASP A 13 3.26 -9.34 2.19
C ASP A 13 2.15 -9.82 1.24
N LEU A 14 1.35 -10.79 1.70
CA LEU A 14 0.19 -11.28 0.96
C LEU A 14 -0.86 -10.16 0.81
N LEU A 15 -1.13 -9.41 1.88
CA LEU A 15 -2.10 -8.32 1.86
C LEU A 15 -1.72 -7.20 0.87
N TRP A 16 -0.45 -6.84 0.77
CA TRP A 16 -0.01 -5.85 -0.23
C TRP A 16 -0.20 -6.34 -1.67
N SER A 17 0.05 -7.63 -1.90
CA SER A 17 -0.18 -8.27 -3.20
C SER A 17 -1.68 -8.29 -3.55
N ASP A 18 -2.51 -8.69 -2.60
CA ASP A 18 -3.97 -8.71 -2.73
C ASP A 18 -4.54 -7.30 -2.96
N LEU A 19 -4.00 -6.28 -2.27
CA LEU A 19 -4.39 -4.89 -2.47
C LEU A 19 -4.09 -4.44 -3.91
N ASN A 20 -2.89 -4.73 -4.40
CA ASN A 20 -2.52 -4.39 -5.78
C ASN A 20 -3.44 -5.06 -6.79
N GLU A 21 -3.77 -6.34 -6.58
CA GLU A 21 -4.70 -7.06 -7.44
C GLU A 21 -6.12 -6.48 -7.38
N ALA A 22 -6.63 -6.15 -6.19
CA ALA A 22 -7.94 -5.55 -5.99
C ALA A 22 -8.06 -4.19 -6.69
N ILE A 23 -7.03 -3.34 -6.62
CA ILE A 23 -7.01 -2.05 -7.32
C ILE A 23 -6.99 -2.26 -8.84
N ASN A 24 -6.20 -3.22 -9.33
CA ASN A 24 -6.08 -3.49 -10.77
C ASN A 24 -7.33 -4.14 -11.38
N ARG A 25 -8.14 -4.83 -10.58
CA ARG A 25 -9.42 -5.44 -10.99
C ARG A 25 -10.60 -4.47 -10.96
N ALA A 26 -10.50 -3.38 -10.23
CA ALA A 26 -11.56 -2.37 -10.20
C ALA A 26 -11.67 -1.70 -11.58
N ILE A 27 -12.90 -1.62 -12.10
CA ILE A 27 -13.18 -0.85 -13.31
C ILE A 27 -12.70 0.59 -13.05
N ASP A 28 -11.80 1.06 -13.92
CA ASP A 28 -11.11 2.35 -13.88
C ASP A 28 -10.02 2.55 -12.80
N GLY A 29 -9.52 1.48 -12.16
CA GLY A 29 -8.49 1.59 -11.11
C GLY A 29 -9.00 2.25 -9.82
N THR A 30 -10.32 2.28 -9.67
CA THR A 30 -11.03 2.96 -8.58
C THR A 30 -10.92 2.18 -7.28
N TRP A 31 -10.86 2.89 -6.16
CA TRP A 31 -10.88 2.29 -4.83
C TRP A 31 -12.18 1.51 -4.59
N SER A 32 -12.08 0.22 -4.26
CA SER A 32 -13.23 -0.66 -4.04
C SER A 32 -13.40 -1.01 -2.56
N GLN A 33 -14.59 -1.49 -2.18
CA GLN A 33 -14.82 -1.98 -0.81
C GLN A 33 -13.88 -3.14 -0.45
N GLN A 34 -13.49 -3.97 -1.42
CA GLN A 34 -12.49 -5.01 -1.21
C GLN A 34 -11.11 -4.40 -0.91
N ALA A 35 -10.68 -3.40 -1.68
CA ALA A 35 -9.41 -2.69 -1.43
C ALA A 35 -9.41 -2.00 -0.06
N ALA A 36 -10.53 -1.39 0.33
CA ALA A 36 -10.76 -0.80 1.65
C ALA A 36 -10.60 -1.83 2.78
N GLY A 37 -11.22 -3.00 2.65
CA GLY A 37 -11.10 -4.08 3.63
C GLY A 37 -9.67 -4.63 3.75
N ILE A 38 -8.94 -4.75 2.64
CA ILE A 38 -7.54 -5.19 2.65
C ILE A 38 -6.65 -4.12 3.30
N ALA A 39 -6.83 -2.84 2.97
CA ALA A 39 -6.07 -1.74 3.56
C ALA A 39 -6.25 -1.64 5.08
N ARG A 40 -7.46 -1.87 5.58
CA ARG A 40 -7.72 -1.99 7.02
C ARG A 40 -6.92 -3.13 7.65
N ARG A 41 -6.92 -4.33 7.05
CA ARG A 41 -6.13 -5.48 7.53
C ARG A 41 -4.63 -5.19 7.55
N ILE A 42 -4.12 -4.47 6.55
CA ILE A 42 -2.72 -4.01 6.50
C ILE A 42 -2.41 -3.12 7.71
N VAL A 43 -3.27 -2.14 8.01
CA VAL A 43 -3.09 -1.24 9.16
C VAL A 43 -3.18 -2.01 10.48
N GLU A 44 -4.14 -2.93 10.62
CA GLU A 44 -4.27 -3.79 11.79
C GLU A 44 -3.01 -4.64 12.02
N ALA A 45 -2.49 -5.28 10.97
CA ALA A 45 -1.23 -6.03 11.04
C ALA A 45 -0.05 -5.12 11.39
N ALA A 46 0.04 -3.94 10.77
CA ALA A 46 1.13 -3.01 10.99
C ALA A 46 1.17 -2.42 12.41
N ARG A 47 0.03 -2.35 13.10
CA ARG A 47 -0.02 -2.01 14.54
C ARG A 47 0.58 -3.09 15.44
N LEU A 48 0.56 -4.35 15.00
CA LEU A 48 1.06 -5.47 15.79
C LEU A 48 2.57 -5.67 15.62
N VAL A 49 3.08 -5.53 14.39
CA VAL A 49 4.48 -5.88 14.06
C VAL A 49 5.31 -4.75 13.46
N GLY A 50 4.72 -3.57 13.30
CA GLY A 50 5.31 -2.45 12.58
C GLY A 50 4.91 -2.41 11.09
N PRO A 51 5.16 -1.28 10.40
CA PRO A 51 4.91 -1.17 8.97
C PRO A 51 5.81 -2.12 8.19
N THR A 52 5.28 -2.71 7.12
CA THR A 52 6.06 -3.48 6.14
C THR A 52 7.21 -2.64 5.59
N GLU A 53 8.38 -3.22 5.46
CA GLU A 53 9.53 -2.53 4.86
C GLU A 53 9.24 -2.26 3.37
N TYR A 54 9.63 -1.09 2.88
CA TYR A 54 9.38 -0.75 1.47
C TYR A 54 10.00 -1.76 0.49
N GLY A 55 11.02 -2.53 0.88
CA GLY A 55 11.63 -3.53 0.01
C GLY A 55 10.69 -4.70 -0.32
N GLU A 56 9.71 -4.95 0.54
CA GLU A 56 8.75 -6.05 0.47
C GLU A 56 7.43 -5.63 -0.19
N VAL A 57 7.19 -4.33 -0.30
CA VAL A 57 6.02 -3.77 -0.97
C VAL A 57 6.25 -3.66 -2.47
N GLY A 58 5.26 -4.08 -3.26
CA GLY A 58 5.30 -3.95 -4.71
C GLY A 58 5.64 -2.54 -5.19
N TRP A 59 6.65 -2.41 -6.06
CA TRP A 59 7.16 -1.13 -6.54
C TRP A 59 6.07 -0.23 -7.16
N SER A 60 5.03 -0.82 -7.75
CA SER A 60 3.90 -0.07 -8.31
C SER A 60 3.10 0.67 -7.25
N LEU A 61 2.86 0.05 -6.08
CA LEU A 61 2.13 0.66 -4.98
C LEU A 61 2.96 1.75 -4.28
N LEU A 62 4.27 1.53 -4.14
CA LEU A 62 5.19 2.53 -3.62
C LEU A 62 5.31 3.76 -4.53
N ALA A 63 5.64 3.55 -5.80
CA ALA A 63 5.76 4.65 -6.77
C ALA A 63 4.42 5.33 -7.06
N GLY A 64 3.31 4.60 -6.92
CA GLY A 64 1.94 5.12 -7.00
C GLY A 64 1.50 5.94 -5.78
N GLY A 65 2.22 5.88 -4.65
CA GLY A 65 1.86 6.57 -3.40
C GLY A 65 0.79 5.87 -2.56
N VAL A 66 0.35 4.66 -2.95
CA VAL A 66 -0.68 3.90 -2.23
C VAL A 66 -0.17 3.43 -0.87
N TYR A 67 1.08 2.95 -0.80
CA TYR A 67 1.72 2.52 0.46
C TYR A 67 1.70 3.63 1.51
N GLU A 68 2.15 4.82 1.13
CA GLU A 68 2.19 6.00 2.01
C GLU A 68 0.78 6.41 2.45
N ALA A 69 -0.19 6.44 1.52
CA ALA A 69 -1.56 6.82 1.82
C ALA A 69 -2.24 5.87 2.81
N VAL A 70 -2.09 4.55 2.62
CA VAL A 70 -2.69 3.53 3.51
C VAL A 70 -2.11 3.61 4.92
N LEU A 71 -0.78 3.68 5.06
CA LEU A 71 -0.16 3.76 6.39
C LEU A 71 -0.51 5.07 7.10
N THR A 72 -0.50 6.19 6.36
CA THR A 72 -0.89 7.50 6.91
C THR A 72 -2.35 7.49 7.38
N ALA A 73 -3.27 6.88 6.62
CA ALA A 73 -4.67 6.72 7.03
C ALA A 73 -4.81 5.94 8.34
N GLY A 74 -3.95 4.94 8.57
CA GLY A 74 -3.88 4.19 9.83
C GLY A 74 -3.16 4.88 10.98
N GLY A 75 -2.67 6.11 10.79
CA GLY A 75 -1.85 6.84 11.76
C GLY A 75 -0.43 6.27 11.92
N ILE A 76 0.06 5.51 10.95
CA ILE A 76 1.37 4.85 10.97
C ILE A 76 2.34 5.64 10.09
N THR A 77 3.53 5.92 10.60
CA THR A 77 4.58 6.59 9.82
C THR A 77 5.17 5.61 8.81
N PRO A 78 5.04 5.85 7.49
CA PRO A 78 5.61 4.98 6.47
C PRO A 78 7.13 5.07 6.45
N VAL A 79 7.80 3.94 6.19
CA VAL A 79 9.25 3.90 5.97
C VAL A 79 9.47 3.99 4.47
N LEU A 80 9.77 5.18 3.96
CA LEU A 80 9.95 5.41 2.53
C LEU A 80 11.39 5.10 2.08
N PRO A 81 11.58 4.73 0.80
CA PRO A 81 12.91 4.57 0.24
C PRO A 81 13.71 5.89 0.32
N ASP A 82 15.00 5.79 0.62
CA ASP A 82 15.93 6.91 0.52
C ASP A 82 16.34 7.15 -0.95
N GLY A 83 17.27 8.08 -1.19
CA GLY A 83 17.77 8.37 -2.54
C GLY A 83 18.47 7.19 -3.24
N GLN A 84 18.98 6.19 -2.50
CA GLN A 84 19.51 4.97 -3.10
C GLN A 84 18.40 3.95 -3.37
N GLY A 85 17.45 3.81 -2.44
CA GLY A 85 16.27 2.97 -2.60
C GLY A 85 15.45 3.36 -3.82
N TRP A 86 15.17 4.66 -4.01
CA TRP A 86 14.47 5.15 -5.20
C TRP A 86 15.21 4.86 -6.50
N ARG A 87 16.54 5.00 -6.52
CA ARG A 87 17.34 4.66 -7.70
C ARG A 87 17.22 3.18 -8.09
N ARG A 88 17.12 2.28 -7.11
CA ARG A 88 16.87 0.84 -7.38
C ARG A 88 15.49 0.63 -7.99
N PHE A 89 14.45 1.27 -7.45
CA PHE A 89 13.11 1.19 -8.02
C PHE A 89 13.03 1.79 -9.42
N ASP A 90 13.69 2.92 -9.68
CA ASP A 90 13.73 3.53 -11.01
C ASP A 90 14.36 2.59 -12.05
N ALA A 91 15.40 1.84 -11.68
CA ALA A 91 16.00 0.84 -12.56
C ALA A 91 15.03 -0.32 -12.89
N VAL A 92 14.28 -0.80 -11.89
CA VAL A 92 13.24 -1.84 -12.08
C VAL A 92 12.11 -1.34 -12.98
N MET A 93 11.66 -0.09 -12.75
CA MET A 93 10.59 0.54 -13.53
C MET A 93 11.00 0.76 -14.99
N ALA A 94 12.25 1.20 -15.23
CA ALA A 94 12.79 1.39 -16.57
C ALA A 94 12.79 0.08 -17.37
N GLY A 95 13.16 -1.05 -16.75
CA GLY A 95 13.08 -2.37 -17.37
C GLY A 95 11.65 -2.83 -17.71
N SER A 96 10.64 -2.25 -17.05
CA SER A 96 9.22 -2.54 -17.27
C SER A 96 8.50 -1.51 -18.15
N GLY A 97 9.22 -0.53 -18.72
CA GLY A 97 8.64 0.55 -19.54
C GLY A 97 7.81 1.58 -18.74
N GLY A 98 7.93 1.59 -17.41
CA GLY A 98 7.19 2.48 -16.52
C GLY A 98 8.03 3.64 -16.00
N THR A 99 7.36 4.69 -15.50
CA THR A 99 7.99 5.76 -14.72
C THR A 99 7.19 5.99 -13.44
N ARG A 100 7.84 6.51 -12.40
CA ARG A 100 7.15 6.91 -11.17
C ARG A 100 6.00 7.87 -11.46
N ALA A 101 6.22 8.88 -12.30
CA ALA A 101 5.19 9.85 -12.68
C ALA A 101 3.97 9.19 -13.37
N ALA A 102 4.20 8.18 -14.22
CA ALA A 102 3.11 7.45 -14.86
C ALA A 102 2.30 6.64 -13.83
N LEU A 103 2.97 5.99 -12.88
CA LEU A 103 2.31 5.26 -11.81
C LEU A 103 1.56 6.17 -10.84
N SER A 104 2.17 7.28 -10.41
CA SER A 104 1.47 8.26 -9.56
C SER A 104 0.22 8.79 -10.24
N ARG A 105 0.24 9.03 -11.56
CA ARG A 105 -0.97 9.37 -12.32
C ARG A 105 -2.01 8.24 -12.35
N ARG A 106 -1.57 7.00 -12.57
CA ARG A 106 -2.43 5.81 -12.59
C ARG A 106 -3.17 5.62 -11.26
N TYR A 107 -2.48 5.80 -10.14
CA TYR A 107 -3.04 5.60 -8.79
C TYR A 107 -3.60 6.88 -8.16
N ALA A 108 -3.61 8.02 -8.86
CA ALA A 108 -4.08 9.29 -8.31
C ALA A 108 -5.52 9.21 -7.78
N GLY A 109 -6.42 8.53 -8.50
CA GLY A 109 -7.80 8.31 -8.06
C GLY A 109 -7.89 7.43 -6.81
N THR A 110 -7.08 6.37 -6.75
CA THR A 110 -6.96 5.50 -5.56
C THR A 110 -6.50 6.30 -4.33
N VAL A 111 -5.41 7.07 -4.48
CA VAL A 111 -4.86 7.90 -3.38
C VAL A 111 -5.84 8.98 -2.95
N ALA A 112 -6.56 9.60 -3.89
CA ALA A 112 -7.60 10.57 -3.57
C ALA A 112 -8.74 9.94 -2.76
N ALA A 113 -9.17 8.72 -3.11
CA ALA A 113 -10.22 8.00 -2.39
C ALA A 113 -9.78 7.62 -0.96
N ILE A 114 -8.57 7.09 -0.79
CA ILE A 114 -7.98 6.78 0.53
C ILE A 114 -7.97 8.01 1.43
N ASN A 115 -7.66 9.18 0.86
CA ASN A 115 -7.56 10.43 1.60
C ASN A 115 -8.91 11.10 1.92
N THR A 116 -10.04 10.49 1.56
CA THR A 116 -11.33 11.00 2.02
C THR A 116 -11.51 10.73 3.52
N PRO A 117 -12.16 11.63 4.29
CA PRO A 117 -12.33 11.43 5.73
C PRO A 117 -13.03 10.12 6.10
N ARG A 118 -14.04 9.72 5.31
CA ARG A 118 -14.75 8.45 5.47
C ARG A 118 -13.80 7.28 5.34
N GLU A 119 -12.98 7.28 4.29
CA GLU A 119 -12.09 6.16 4.01
C GLU A 119 -10.94 6.08 5.02
N GLN A 120 -10.37 7.23 5.40
CA GLN A 120 -9.39 7.27 6.49
C GLN A 120 -9.97 6.72 7.80
N ASN A 121 -11.20 7.09 8.15
CA ASN A 121 -11.86 6.55 9.35
C ASN A 121 -12.01 5.03 9.27
N TRP A 122 -12.52 4.51 8.14
CA TRP A 122 -12.70 3.09 7.92
C TRP A 122 -11.38 2.29 7.98
N ILE A 123 -10.36 2.73 7.25
CA ILE A 123 -9.01 2.10 7.24
C ILE A 123 -8.41 2.11 8.65
N ASN A 124 -8.63 3.18 9.41
CA ASN A 124 -8.14 3.33 10.77
C ASN A 124 -8.88 2.44 11.80
N GLY A 125 -9.95 1.74 11.37
CA GLY A 125 -10.74 0.81 12.19
C GLY A 125 -12.06 1.37 12.71
N GLY A 126 -12.47 2.56 12.28
CA GLY A 126 -13.76 3.16 12.60
C GLY A 126 -14.92 2.52 11.83
N ASP A 127 -16.14 2.89 12.23
CA ASP A 127 -17.38 2.46 11.57
C ASP A 127 -17.62 3.22 10.25
N GLU A 128 -18.48 2.67 9.38
CA GLU A 128 -18.80 3.20 8.04
C GLU A 128 -19.69 4.46 8.04
#